data_AF-A0ABD4WLH9-F1
#
_entry.id   AF-A0ABD4WLH9-F1
#
_cell.length_a   1.000
_cell.length_b   1.000
_cell.length_c   1.000
_cell.angle_alpha   90.00
_cell.angle_beta   90.00
_cell.angle_gamma   90.00
#
_symmetry.space_group_name_H-M   'P 1'
#
loop_
_entity.id
_entity.type
_entity.pdbx_description
1 polymer ?
#
loop_
_entity_poly.entity_id
_entity_poly.type
_entity_poly.pdbx_seq_one_letter_code
_entity_poly.pdbx_strand_id
1 'polypeptide(L)'
;LAVAGFILIVSSGLIHFKNLQPILEEGLSPVLKVVFTQTLYFPFTEVIVFTMILPYLDNPKKAKVTMLCASGLSGINLIITMLINVSVLGVDLTARSQYPLLSTIESIQVANFLERLDVFFMLALIITIFFKICVLFYAAVIGTAHLFKVKSPSQLSYPLGLIVLFLSITIASNLQEHNYEGLKVAMRVIHIPLLGIVPLFLLLVAFIKNRKKHGKNTLN
;
A
#
# COMPACT_ATOMS: atom_id res chain seq x y z
N LEU A 1 1.19 -7.31 18.72
CA LEU A 1 -0.20 -7.62 18.33
C LEU A 1 -0.29 -8.66 17.20
N ALA A 2 0.34 -8.44 16.04
CA ALA A 2 0.27 -9.38 14.91
C ALA A 2 0.69 -10.83 15.25
N VAL A 3 1.82 -11.01 15.95
CA VAL A 3 2.29 -12.34 16.38
C VAL A 3 1.32 -13.00 17.36
N ALA A 4 0.80 -12.25 18.33
CA ALA A 4 -0.18 -12.75 19.29
C ALA A 4 -1.50 -13.14 18.58
N GLY A 5 -1.98 -12.32 17.64
CA GLY A 5 -3.16 -12.63 16.83
C GLY A 5 -2.97 -13.91 16.00
N PHE A 6 -1.80 -14.08 15.38
CA PHE A 6 -1.47 -15.31 14.66
C PHE A 6 -1.49 -16.55 15.58
N ILE A 7 -0.88 -16.45 16.76
CA ILE A 7 -0.88 -17.56 17.74
C ILE A 7 -2.30 -17.91 18.17
N LEU A 8 -3.16 -16.90 18.41
CA LEU A 8 -4.55 -17.11 18.80
C LEU A 8 -5.34 -17.82 17.69
N ILE A 9 -5.18 -17.41 16.43
CA ILE A 9 -5.86 -18.04 15.29
C ILE A 9 -5.42 -19.50 15.15
N VAL A 10 -4.11 -19.78 15.21
CA VAL A 10 -3.60 -21.15 15.11
C VAL A 10 -4.11 -22.03 16.28
N SER A 11 -4.19 -21.45 17.48
CA SER A 11 -4.65 -22.16 18.68
C SER A 11 -6.18 -22.36 18.72
N SER A 12 -6.94 -21.57 17.94
CA SER A 12 -8.40 -21.61 17.93
C SER A 12 -9.00 -22.84 17.25
N GLY A 13 -8.22 -23.57 16.45
CA GLY A 13 -8.70 -24.75 15.72
C GLY A 13 -9.60 -24.43 14.50
N LEU A 14 -9.74 -23.16 14.12
CA LEU A 14 -10.62 -22.70 13.03
C LEU A 14 -10.02 -22.88 11.61
N ILE A 15 -8.76 -23.30 11.51
CA ILE A 15 -8.06 -23.39 10.22
C ILE A 15 -8.47 -24.66 9.49
N HIS A 16 -9.17 -24.50 8.36
CA HIS A 16 -9.56 -25.61 7.49
C HIS A 16 -8.85 -25.50 6.13
N PHE A 17 -7.74 -26.24 5.96
CA PHE A 17 -6.96 -26.21 4.71
C PHE A 17 -7.73 -26.63 3.45
N LYS A 18 -8.84 -27.38 3.61
CA LYS A 18 -9.72 -27.73 2.49
C LYS A 18 -10.32 -26.49 1.81
N ASN A 19 -10.49 -25.40 2.55
CA ASN A 19 -11.01 -24.13 2.02
C ASN A 19 -10.05 -23.44 1.04
N LEU A 20 -8.77 -23.86 1.00
CA LEU A 20 -7.81 -23.37 0.01
C LEU A 20 -7.96 -24.05 -1.35
N GLN A 21 -8.78 -25.12 -1.43
CA GLN A 21 -8.99 -25.88 -2.66
C GLN A 21 -10.32 -25.50 -3.32
N PRO A 22 -10.39 -25.54 -4.66
CA PRO A 22 -9.30 -25.84 -5.59
C PRO A 22 -8.31 -24.66 -5.77
N ILE A 23 -7.02 -24.98 -5.94
CA ILE A 23 -5.98 -23.97 -6.21
C ILE A 23 -5.86 -23.82 -7.73
N LEU A 24 -5.93 -22.58 -8.23
CA LEU A 24 -5.80 -22.24 -9.66
C LEU A 24 -6.84 -22.93 -10.57
N GLU A 25 -8.09 -23.05 -10.12
CA GLU A 25 -9.18 -23.62 -10.93
C GLU A 25 -9.36 -22.94 -12.28
N GLU A 26 -9.27 -21.60 -12.31
CA GLU A 26 -9.33 -20.78 -13.53
C GLU A 26 -7.94 -20.55 -14.19
N GLY A 27 -6.92 -21.27 -13.74
CA GLY A 27 -5.54 -21.12 -14.21
C GLY A 27 -4.83 -19.84 -13.73
N LEU A 28 -3.70 -19.52 -14.37
CA LEU A 28 -2.84 -18.38 -13.98
C LEU A 28 -3.31 -17.03 -14.51
N SER A 29 -4.19 -17.02 -15.52
CA SER A 29 -4.68 -15.79 -16.16
C SER A 29 -5.30 -14.80 -15.15
N PRO A 30 -6.27 -15.19 -14.30
CA PRO A 30 -6.84 -14.28 -13.31
C PRO A 30 -5.81 -13.80 -12.27
N VAL A 31 -4.85 -14.65 -11.90
CA VAL A 31 -3.78 -14.29 -10.96
C VAL A 31 -2.89 -13.19 -11.54
N LEU A 32 -2.39 -13.38 -12.77
CA LEU A 32 -1.56 -12.37 -13.43
C LEU A 32 -2.34 -11.07 -13.65
N LYS A 33 -3.62 -11.16 -14.01
CA LYS A 33 -4.48 -9.99 -14.15
C LYS A 33 -4.55 -9.18 -12.85
N VAL A 34 -4.79 -9.83 -11.71
CA VAL A 34 -4.85 -9.14 -10.40
C VAL A 34 -3.49 -8.54 -10.02
N VAL A 35 -2.40 -9.27 -10.25
CA VAL A 35 -1.04 -8.76 -10.00
C VAL A 35 -0.78 -7.45 -10.74
N PHE A 36 -1.05 -7.42 -12.05
CA PHE A 36 -0.76 -6.25 -12.89
C PHE A 36 -1.82 -5.15 -12.84
N THR A 37 -3.06 -5.42 -12.42
CA THR A 37 -4.12 -4.41 -12.40
C THR A 37 -4.41 -3.85 -11.01
N GLN A 38 -4.00 -4.55 -9.94
CA GLN A 38 -4.31 -4.16 -8.57
C GLN A 38 -3.07 -4.23 -7.68
N THR A 39 -2.54 -5.43 -7.43
CA THR A 39 -1.54 -5.64 -6.36
C THR A 39 -0.27 -4.82 -6.55
N LEU A 40 0.24 -4.71 -7.78
CA LEU A 40 1.44 -3.92 -8.07
C LEU A 40 1.28 -2.43 -7.68
N TYR A 41 0.06 -1.91 -7.83
CA TYR A 41 -0.26 -0.52 -7.57
C TYR A 41 -0.72 -0.28 -6.13
N PHE A 42 -1.50 -1.18 -5.56
CA PHE A 42 -1.88 -1.10 -4.16
C PHE A 42 -1.68 -2.46 -3.48
N PRO A 43 -0.88 -2.53 -2.39
CA PRO A 43 -0.26 -1.42 -1.64
C PRO A 43 1.17 -1.06 -2.08
N PHE A 44 1.81 -1.83 -2.97
CA PHE A 44 3.28 -1.78 -3.13
C PHE A 44 3.83 -0.48 -3.73
N THR A 45 3.04 0.22 -4.55
CA THR A 45 3.50 1.48 -5.13
C THR A 45 3.57 2.61 -4.09
N GLU A 46 2.78 2.54 -3.02
CA GLU A 46 2.83 3.56 -1.96
C GLU A 46 4.19 3.62 -1.27
N VAL A 47 4.99 2.55 -1.36
CA VAL A 47 6.36 2.48 -0.82
C VAL A 47 7.28 3.54 -1.45
N ILE A 48 6.95 4.06 -2.64
CA ILE A 48 7.69 5.18 -3.24
C ILE A 48 7.72 6.41 -2.35
N VAL A 49 6.74 6.59 -1.47
CA VAL A 49 6.71 7.72 -0.52
C VAL A 49 7.98 7.75 0.35
N PHE A 50 8.52 6.58 0.70
CA PHE A 50 9.73 6.48 1.51
C PHE A 50 10.98 6.96 0.78
N THR A 51 10.94 7.12 -0.56
CA THR A 51 12.05 7.76 -1.29
C THR A 51 12.26 9.21 -0.88
N MET A 52 11.22 9.90 -0.41
CA MET A 52 11.34 11.25 0.15
C MET A 52 12.04 11.27 1.52
N ILE A 53 12.08 10.12 2.21
CA ILE A 53 12.73 9.97 3.52
C ILE A 53 14.19 9.51 3.36
N LEU A 54 14.53 8.83 2.25
CA LEU A 54 15.88 8.32 1.99
C LEU A 54 17.03 9.33 2.17
N PRO A 55 16.90 10.62 1.77
CA PRO A 55 17.97 11.60 1.96
C PRO A 55 18.35 11.83 3.43
N TYR A 56 17.48 11.45 4.37
CA TYR A 56 17.67 11.64 5.81
C TYR A 56 18.22 10.39 6.50
N LEU A 57 18.55 9.32 5.77
CA LEU A 57 19.17 8.13 6.35
C LEU A 57 20.68 8.33 6.56
N ASP A 58 21.16 7.96 7.74
CA ASP A 58 22.61 7.96 8.07
C ASP A 58 23.43 7.10 7.09
N ASN A 59 22.84 6.01 6.58
CA ASN A 59 23.50 5.03 5.73
C ASN A 59 22.76 4.82 4.39
N PRO A 60 22.92 5.72 3.40
CA PRO A 60 22.21 5.64 2.13
C PRO A 60 22.53 4.37 1.33
N LYS A 61 23.71 3.76 1.54
CA LYS A 61 24.09 2.49 0.91
C LYS A 61 23.18 1.32 1.32
N LYS A 62 22.66 1.34 2.56
CA LYS A 62 21.76 0.29 3.08
C LYS A 62 20.30 0.54 2.72
N ALA A 63 19.93 1.77 2.36
CA ALA A 63 18.55 2.18 2.05
C ALA A 63 17.85 1.24 1.06
N LYS A 64 18.50 0.96 -0.08
CA LYS A 64 17.92 0.09 -1.13
C LYS A 64 17.64 -1.32 -0.62
N VAL A 65 18.59 -1.90 0.12
CA VAL A 65 18.44 -3.24 0.70
C VAL A 65 17.31 -3.24 1.73
N THR A 66 17.27 -2.23 2.61
CA THR A 66 16.21 -2.09 3.61
C THR A 66 14.83 -2.00 2.95
N MET A 67 14.66 -1.19 1.90
CA MET A 67 13.39 -1.07 1.18
C MET A 67 12.96 -2.38 0.52
N LEU A 68 13.89 -3.09 -0.13
CA LEU A 68 13.60 -4.37 -0.77
C LEU A 68 13.23 -5.44 0.25
N CYS A 69 13.99 -5.56 1.34
CA CYS A 69 13.70 -6.49 2.42
C CYS A 69 12.37 -6.17 3.11
N ALA A 70 12.09 -4.90 3.40
CA ALA A 70 10.83 -4.48 4.00
C ALA A 70 9.64 -4.82 3.09
N SER A 71 9.73 -4.50 1.80
CA SER A 71 8.69 -4.80 0.82
C SER A 71 8.46 -6.31 0.68
N GLY A 72 9.53 -7.10 0.63
CA GLY A 72 9.43 -8.56 0.58
C GLY A 72 8.79 -9.15 1.82
N LEU A 73 9.18 -8.67 3.01
CA LEU A 73 8.60 -9.13 4.29
C LEU A 73 7.12 -8.75 4.41
N SER A 74 6.73 -7.55 3.96
CA SER A 74 5.33 -7.14 3.90
C SER A 74 4.53 -8.00 2.92
N GLY A 75 5.10 -8.37 1.77
CA GLY A 75 4.45 -9.27 0.81
C GLY A 75 4.21 -10.66 1.39
N ILE A 76 5.21 -11.23 2.06
CA ILE A 76 5.08 -12.51 2.77
C ILE A 76 3.99 -12.42 3.85
N ASN A 77 3.96 -11.33 4.62
CA ASN A 77 2.94 -11.12 5.64
C ASN A 77 1.52 -11.05 5.04
N LEU A 78 1.36 -10.39 3.89
CA LEU A 78 0.08 -10.31 3.18
C LEU A 78 -0.36 -11.70 2.67
N ILE A 79 0.56 -12.49 2.13
CA ILE A 79 0.30 -13.88 1.70
C ILE A 79 -0.18 -14.72 2.87
N ILE A 80 0.55 -14.72 3.99
CA ILE A 80 0.17 -15.47 5.19
C ILE A 80 -1.21 -15.05 5.69
N THR A 81 -1.46 -13.74 5.74
CA THR A 81 -2.75 -13.19 6.19
C THR A 81 -3.90 -13.67 5.29
N MET A 82 -3.72 -13.63 3.97
CA MET A 82 -4.76 -14.07 3.03
C MET A 82 -5.00 -15.59 3.12
N LEU A 83 -3.94 -16.40 3.25
CA LEU A 83 -4.06 -17.84 3.45
C LEU A 83 -4.88 -18.17 4.70
N ILE A 84 -4.63 -17.45 5.80
CA ILE A 84 -5.39 -17.62 7.04
C ILE A 84 -6.86 -17.25 6.83
N ASN A 85 -7.13 -16.08 6.23
CA ASN A 85 -8.51 -15.62 6.02
C ASN A 85 -9.32 -16.62 5.19
N VAL A 86 -8.77 -17.12 4.08
CA VAL A 86 -9.45 -18.12 3.25
C VAL A 86 -9.57 -19.46 3.99
N SER A 87 -8.54 -19.87 4.74
CA SER A 87 -8.60 -21.14 5.49
C SER A 87 -9.66 -21.13 6.58
N VAL A 88 -9.90 -19.98 7.22
CA VAL A 88 -10.89 -19.83 8.31
C VAL A 88 -12.29 -19.57 7.76
N LEU A 89 -12.44 -18.57 6.89
CA LEU A 89 -13.74 -18.08 6.42
C LEU A 89 -14.24 -18.80 5.16
N GLY A 90 -13.35 -19.40 4.37
CA GLY A 90 -13.65 -19.82 3.00
C GLY A 90 -13.61 -18.68 2.00
N VAL A 91 -13.63 -19.02 0.71
CA VAL A 91 -13.48 -18.06 -0.41
C VAL A 91 -14.65 -17.08 -0.46
N ASP A 92 -15.88 -17.55 -0.33
CA ASP A 92 -17.09 -16.72 -0.48
C ASP A 92 -17.19 -15.62 0.59
N LEU A 93 -16.98 -15.99 1.87
CA LEU A 93 -17.00 -15.02 2.96
C LEU A 93 -15.80 -14.07 2.86
N THR A 94 -14.60 -14.58 2.56
CA THR A 94 -13.41 -13.74 2.36
C THR A 94 -13.62 -12.70 1.26
N ALA A 95 -14.24 -13.07 0.15
CA ALA A 95 -14.47 -12.18 -0.99
C ALA A 95 -15.55 -11.11 -0.71
N ARG A 96 -16.49 -11.39 0.20
CA ARG A 96 -17.59 -10.46 0.55
C ARG A 96 -17.28 -9.60 1.77
N SER A 97 -16.35 -10.03 2.62
CA SER A 97 -15.89 -9.26 3.78
C SER A 97 -15.10 -8.03 3.36
N GLN A 98 -15.48 -6.88 3.90
CA GLN A 98 -14.74 -5.62 3.71
C GLN A 98 -13.36 -5.66 4.38
N TYR A 99 -13.30 -6.32 5.54
CA TYR A 99 -12.06 -6.51 6.32
C TYR A 99 -11.94 -7.99 6.69
N PRO A 100 -11.47 -8.86 5.78
CA PRO A 100 -11.46 -10.31 6.02
C PRO A 100 -10.66 -10.70 7.26
N LEU A 101 -9.58 -9.99 7.57
CA LEU A 101 -8.80 -10.25 8.79
C LEU A 101 -9.59 -9.94 10.08
N LEU A 102 -10.42 -8.90 10.08
CA LEU A 102 -11.31 -8.60 11.21
C LEU A 102 -12.35 -9.72 11.37
N SER A 103 -13.01 -10.12 10.28
CA SER A 103 -13.99 -11.23 10.32
C SER A 103 -13.37 -12.54 10.80
N THR A 104 -12.12 -12.84 10.43
CA THR A 104 -11.35 -13.98 10.95
C THR A 104 -11.14 -13.86 12.45
N ILE A 105 -10.77 -12.68 12.95
CA ILE A 105 -10.55 -12.44 14.39
C ILE A 105 -11.86 -12.55 15.18
N GLU A 106 -12.96 -12.03 14.66
CA GLU A 106 -14.31 -12.13 15.26
C GLU A 106 -14.83 -13.57 15.32
N SER A 107 -14.34 -14.45 14.44
CA SER A 107 -14.69 -15.88 14.44
C SER A 107 -14.02 -16.65 15.59
N ILE A 108 -13.00 -16.08 16.25
CA ILE A 108 -12.28 -16.72 17.35
C ILE A 108 -13.16 -16.71 18.61
N GLN A 109 -13.70 -17.88 18.95
CA GLN A 109 -14.45 -18.09 20.19
C GLN A 109 -13.62 -18.96 21.15
N VAL A 110 -12.78 -18.33 21.98
CA VAL A 110 -12.05 -19.06 23.04
C VAL A 110 -12.82 -18.94 24.35
N ALA A 111 -13.51 -20.03 24.71
CA ALA A 111 -14.11 -20.27 26.02
C ALA A 111 -14.95 -19.12 26.60
N ASN A 112 -15.67 -18.39 25.74
CA ASN A 112 -16.53 -17.23 26.09
C ASN A 112 -15.82 -16.06 26.82
N PHE A 113 -14.47 -16.05 26.86
CA PHE A 113 -13.67 -15.04 27.57
C PHE A 113 -12.96 -14.06 26.63
N LEU A 114 -12.56 -14.52 25.43
CA LEU A 114 -11.85 -13.70 24.42
C LEU A 114 -12.73 -13.37 23.21
N GLU A 115 -13.94 -12.85 23.43
CA GLU A 115 -14.87 -12.50 22.34
C GLU A 115 -14.62 -11.10 21.77
N ARG A 116 -13.95 -10.21 22.52
CA ARG A 116 -13.75 -8.79 22.15
C ARG A 116 -12.35 -8.49 21.61
N LEU A 117 -11.84 -9.36 20.75
CA LEU A 117 -10.55 -9.16 20.07
C LEU A 117 -10.62 -8.12 18.94
N ASP A 118 -11.84 -7.84 18.47
CA ASP A 118 -12.19 -6.77 17.52
C ASP A 118 -11.64 -5.40 17.95
N VAL A 119 -11.73 -5.05 19.24
CA VAL A 119 -11.27 -3.76 19.78
C VAL A 119 -9.78 -3.57 19.55
N PHE A 120 -8.96 -4.59 19.82
CA PHE A 120 -7.51 -4.50 19.65
C PHE A 120 -7.13 -4.39 18.18
N PHE A 121 -7.85 -5.10 17.30
CA PHE A 121 -7.68 -4.98 15.87
C PHE A 121 -8.00 -3.56 15.39
N MET A 122 -9.15 -3.02 15.79
CA MET A 122 -9.60 -1.68 15.41
C MET A 122 -8.61 -0.60 15.88
N LEU A 123 -8.11 -0.70 17.12
CA LEU A 123 -7.08 0.21 17.63
C LEU A 123 -5.80 0.16 16.78
N ALA A 124 -5.30 -1.04 16.46
CA ALA A 124 -4.09 -1.19 15.65
C ALA A 124 -4.28 -0.69 14.21
N LEU A 125 -5.46 -0.91 13.65
CA LEU A 125 -5.85 -0.41 12.33
C LEU A 125 -5.87 1.11 12.31
N ILE A 126 -6.52 1.76 13.28
CA ILE A 126 -6.58 3.22 13.39
C ILE A 126 -5.17 3.81 13.53
N ILE A 127 -4.34 3.26 14.42
CA ILE A 127 -2.97 3.72 14.64
C ILE A 127 -2.16 3.59 13.34
N THR A 128 -2.25 2.46 12.65
CA THR A 128 -1.47 2.20 11.43
C THR A 128 -1.92 3.11 10.28
N ILE A 129 -3.23 3.32 10.10
CA ILE A 129 -3.76 4.25 9.11
C ILE A 129 -3.32 5.68 9.42
N PHE A 130 -3.35 6.10 10.69
CA PHE A 130 -2.87 7.41 11.11
C PHE A 130 -1.39 7.61 10.73
N PHE A 131 -0.52 6.66 11.07
CA PHE A 131 0.89 6.74 10.68
C PHE A 131 1.09 6.79 9.16
N LYS A 132 0.32 5.99 8.41
CA LYS A 132 0.35 6.02 6.94
C LYS A 132 -0.03 7.40 6.40
N ILE A 133 -1.10 8.01 6.90
CA ILE A 133 -1.52 9.36 6.49
C ILE A 133 -0.43 10.38 6.80
N CYS A 134 0.18 10.33 7.99
CA CYS A 134 1.27 11.23 8.37
C CYS A 134 2.46 11.15 7.40
N VAL A 135 2.88 9.93 7.02
CA VAL A 135 3.99 9.73 6.08
C VAL A 135 3.65 10.24 4.67
N LEU A 136 2.44 9.94 4.19
CA LEU A 136 1.96 10.43 2.89
C LEU A 136 1.86 11.96 2.86
N PHE A 137 1.32 12.55 3.92
CA PHE A 137 1.20 14.00 4.05
C PHE A 137 2.56 14.68 4.10
N TYR A 138 3.50 14.14 4.87
CA TYR A 138 4.89 14.63 4.92
C TYR A 138 5.54 14.64 3.53
N ALA A 139 5.40 13.55 2.77
CA ALA A 139 5.94 13.47 1.43
C ALA A 139 5.22 14.41 0.44
N ALA A 140 3.92 14.63 0.61
CA ALA A 140 3.18 15.63 -0.17
C ALA A 140 3.71 17.05 0.09
N VAL A 141 3.97 17.40 1.36
CA VAL A 141 4.54 18.70 1.76
C VAL A 141 5.93 18.90 1.15
N ILE A 142 6.83 17.93 1.31
CA ILE A 142 8.20 18.03 0.77
C ILE A 142 8.20 18.00 -0.76
N GLY A 143 7.41 17.12 -1.37
CA GLY A 143 7.28 17.02 -2.82
C GLY A 143 6.80 18.33 -3.44
N THR A 144 5.79 18.96 -2.81
CA THR A 144 5.28 20.27 -3.22
C THR A 144 6.34 21.36 -3.02
N ALA A 145 7.04 21.37 -1.89
CA ALA A 145 8.11 22.33 -1.63
C ALA A 145 9.22 22.26 -2.68
N HIS A 146 9.64 21.05 -3.07
CA HIS A 146 10.63 20.85 -4.12
C HIS A 146 10.13 21.28 -5.50
N LEU A 147 8.86 20.97 -5.83
CA LEU A 147 8.27 21.32 -7.12
C LEU A 147 8.17 22.84 -7.32
N PHE A 148 7.72 23.56 -6.29
CA PHE A 148 7.54 25.02 -6.33
C PHE A 148 8.71 25.81 -5.75
N LYS A 149 9.81 25.14 -5.38
CA LYS A 149 11.03 25.74 -4.80
C LYS A 149 10.76 26.59 -3.55
N VAL A 150 9.86 26.12 -2.68
CA VAL A 150 9.52 26.79 -1.42
C VAL A 150 10.62 26.52 -0.39
N LYS A 151 11.21 27.58 0.16
CA LYS A 151 12.35 27.49 1.11
C LYS A 151 11.98 26.86 2.45
N SER A 152 10.73 27.03 2.90
CA SER A 152 10.25 26.56 4.19
C SER A 152 9.08 25.58 4.00
N PRO A 153 9.35 24.26 3.85
CA PRO A 153 8.31 23.26 3.62
C PRO A 153 7.23 23.25 4.71
N SER A 154 7.58 23.57 5.96
CA SER A 154 6.63 23.65 7.07
C SER A 154 5.48 24.63 6.84
N GLN A 155 5.69 25.71 6.08
CA GLN A 155 4.64 26.68 5.75
C GLN A 155 3.55 26.07 4.84
N LEU A 156 3.90 25.06 4.04
CA LEU A 156 2.94 24.38 3.16
C LEU A 156 2.03 23.39 3.91
N SER A 157 2.36 23.04 5.15
CA SER A 157 1.54 22.12 5.95
C SER A 157 0.11 22.66 6.17
N TYR A 158 -0.05 23.95 6.44
CA TYR A 158 -1.37 24.55 6.63
C TYR A 158 -2.24 24.52 5.37
N PRO A 159 -1.81 25.06 4.21
CA PRO A 159 -2.64 25.05 3.00
C PRO A 159 -2.89 23.63 2.48
N LEU A 160 -1.88 22.75 2.51
CA LEU A 160 -2.07 21.36 2.09
C LEU A 160 -2.98 20.59 3.05
N GLY A 161 -2.87 20.85 4.36
CA GLY A 161 -3.76 20.26 5.35
C GLY A 161 -5.22 20.65 5.12
N LEU A 162 -5.48 21.91 4.78
CA LEU A 162 -6.82 22.40 4.45
C LEU A 162 -7.36 21.76 3.17
N ILE A 163 -6.52 21.60 2.14
CA ILE A 163 -6.89 20.87 0.92
C ILE A 163 -7.24 19.42 1.24
N VAL A 164 -6.41 18.73 2.03
CA VAL A 164 -6.66 17.34 2.44
C VAL A 164 -7.95 17.21 3.24
N LEU A 165 -8.23 18.15 4.14
CA LEU A 165 -9.48 18.20 4.91
C LEU A 165 -10.71 18.38 4.00
N PHE A 166 -10.62 19.29 3.02
CA PHE A 166 -11.71 19.48 2.08
C PHE A 166 -11.94 18.23 1.22
N LEU A 167 -10.85 17.66 0.70
CA LEU A 167 -10.91 16.43 -0.10
C LEU A 167 -11.45 15.24 0.70
N SER A 168 -11.11 15.10 1.99
CA SER A 168 -11.60 13.98 2.80
C SER A 168 -13.13 13.97 2.94
N ILE A 169 -13.76 15.15 2.90
CA ILE A 169 -15.22 15.29 2.95
C ILE A 169 -15.85 15.02 1.58
N THR A 170 -15.19 15.41 0.48
CA THR A 170 -15.78 15.35 -0.86
C THR A 170 -15.45 14.07 -1.64
N ILE A 171 -14.40 13.34 -1.27
CA ILE A 171 -13.88 12.23 -2.09
C ILE A 171 -14.81 11.04 -2.15
N ALA A 172 -15.52 10.73 -1.08
CA ALA A 172 -16.42 9.57 -1.03
C ALA A 172 -17.44 9.71 0.10
N SER A 173 -18.68 9.37 -0.21
CA SER A 173 -19.83 9.41 0.73
C SER A 173 -19.90 8.16 1.59
N ASN A 174 -19.30 7.06 1.13
CA ASN A 174 -19.26 5.77 1.81
C ASN A 174 -18.01 4.96 1.43
N LEU A 175 -17.78 3.86 2.13
CA LEU A 175 -16.60 3.02 1.94
C LEU A 175 -16.50 2.43 0.52
N GLN A 176 -17.62 2.13 -0.14
CA GLN A 176 -17.59 1.53 -1.48
C GLN A 176 -17.20 2.54 -2.55
N GLU A 177 -17.73 3.75 -2.43
CA GLU A 177 -17.28 4.87 -3.24
C GLU A 177 -15.79 5.17 -2.99
N HIS A 178 -15.35 5.14 -1.72
CA HIS A 178 -13.93 5.32 -1.37
C HIS A 178 -13.02 4.26 -2.03
N ASN A 179 -13.42 2.99 -1.97
CA ASN A 179 -12.68 1.89 -2.59
C ASN A 179 -12.67 2.03 -4.12
N TYR A 180 -13.79 2.44 -4.72
CA TYR A 180 -13.87 2.67 -6.16
C TYR A 180 -12.95 3.82 -6.60
N GLU A 181 -13.02 4.96 -5.91
CA GLU A 181 -12.18 6.13 -6.17
C GLU A 181 -10.69 5.79 -5.97
N GLY A 182 -10.32 5.12 -4.88
CA GLY A 182 -8.95 4.73 -4.60
C GLY A 182 -8.38 3.69 -5.58
N LEU A 183 -9.10 2.59 -5.82
CA LEU A 183 -8.59 1.46 -6.60
C LEU A 183 -8.74 1.62 -8.11
N LYS A 184 -9.68 2.44 -8.60
CA LYS A 184 -9.89 2.64 -10.04
C LYS A 184 -9.53 4.04 -10.51
N VAL A 185 -10.02 5.07 -9.84
CA VAL A 185 -9.84 6.45 -10.30
C VAL A 185 -8.42 6.94 -10.00
N ALA A 186 -7.99 6.90 -8.73
CA ALA A 186 -6.65 7.31 -8.33
C ALA A 186 -5.56 6.46 -8.99
N MET A 187 -5.79 5.15 -9.12
CA MET A 187 -4.99 4.25 -9.93
C MET A 187 -4.73 4.80 -11.35
N ARG A 188 -5.80 5.14 -12.08
CA ARG A 188 -5.71 5.57 -13.48
C ARG A 188 -5.20 7.00 -13.65
N VAL A 189 -5.63 7.91 -12.76
CA VAL A 189 -5.39 9.35 -12.89
C VAL A 189 -4.09 9.78 -12.19
N ILE A 190 -3.71 9.12 -11.10
CA ILE A 190 -2.56 9.50 -10.28
C ILE A 190 -1.42 8.52 -10.50
N HIS A 191 -1.61 7.24 -10.20
CA HIS A 191 -0.50 6.27 -10.19
C HIS A 191 0.08 6.01 -11.58
N ILE A 192 -0.76 5.72 -12.59
CA ILE A 192 -0.27 5.45 -13.95
C ILE A 192 0.51 6.64 -14.54
N PRO A 193 0.03 7.91 -14.47
CA PRO A 193 0.79 9.04 -14.97
C PRO A 193 2.07 9.29 -14.19
N LEU A 194 2.03 9.20 -12.86
CA LEU A 194 3.17 9.51 -12.01
C LEU A 194 4.31 8.49 -12.13
N LEU A 195 3.99 7.21 -12.35
CA LEU A 195 4.98 6.11 -12.34
C LEU A 195 5.26 5.54 -13.73
N GLY A 196 4.32 5.63 -14.64
CA GLY A 196 4.51 5.25 -16.03
C GLY A 196 4.96 6.44 -16.87
N ILE A 197 4.08 7.42 -17.03
CA ILE A 197 4.24 8.49 -18.01
C ILE A 197 5.41 9.41 -17.66
N VAL A 198 5.48 9.91 -16.42
CA VAL A 198 6.53 10.85 -16.00
C VAL A 198 7.94 10.24 -16.10
N PRO A 199 8.22 9.02 -15.61
CA PRO A 199 9.54 8.41 -15.77
C PRO A 199 9.90 8.12 -17.22
N LEU A 200 8.96 7.64 -18.05
CA LEU A 200 9.17 7.42 -19.49
C LEU A 200 9.52 8.73 -20.20
N PHE A 201 8.80 9.81 -19.87
CA PHE A 201 9.07 11.13 -20.43
C PHE A 201 10.44 11.65 -20.01
N LEU A 202 10.80 11.52 -18.72
CA LEU A 202 12.13 11.91 -18.22
C LEU A 202 13.25 11.09 -18.88
N LEU A 203 13.04 9.78 -19.10
CA LEU A 203 13.99 8.91 -19.78
C LEU A 203 14.18 9.34 -21.23
N LEU A 204 13.10 9.65 -21.94
CA LEU A 204 13.12 10.16 -23.31
C LEU A 204 13.92 11.47 -23.40
N VAL A 205 13.64 12.42 -22.50
CA VAL A 205 14.37 13.70 -22.41
C VAL A 205 15.86 13.46 -22.14
N ALA A 206 16.19 12.57 -21.20
CA ALA A 206 17.57 12.21 -20.87
C ALA A 206 18.31 11.58 -22.06
N PHE A 207 17.65 10.68 -22.79
CA PHE A 207 18.20 10.03 -23.97
C PHE A 207 18.52 11.03 -25.09
N ILE A 208 17.59 11.95 -25.39
CA ILE A 208 17.80 13.01 -26.38
C ILE A 208 18.96 13.93 -25.96
N LYS A 209 19.02 14.32 -24.68
CA LYS A 209 20.06 15.22 -24.16
C LYS A 209 21.45 14.57 -24.20
N ASN A 210 21.57 13.30 -23.84
CA ASN A 210 22.85 12.57 -23.90
C ASN A 210 23.31 12.33 -25.34
N ARG A 211 22.40 12.06 -26.28
CA ARG A 211 22.74 11.92 -27.70
C ARG A 211 23.30 13.23 -28.29
N LYS A 212 22.72 14.37 -27.92
CA LYS A 212 23.23 15.71 -28.33
C LYS A 212 24.60 16.02 -27.71
N LYS A 213 24.87 15.57 -26.47
CA LYS A 213 26.17 15.76 -25.80
C LYS A 213 27.27 14.91 -26.44
N HIS A 214 26.95 13.69 -26.87
CA HIS A 214 27.91 12.80 -27.55
C HIS A 214 28.29 13.30 -28.95
N GLY A 215 27.35 13.84 -29.72
CA GLY A 215 27.64 14.42 -31.04
C GLY A 215 28.46 15.72 -31.00
N LYS A 216 28.44 16.46 -29.88
CA LYS A 216 29.22 17.69 -29.71
C LYS A 216 30.68 17.43 -29.29
N ASN A 217 30.96 16.28 -28.67
CA ASN A 217 32.31 15.84 -28.28
C ASN A 217 33.08 15.15 -29.41
N THR A 218 32.43 14.78 -30.52
CA THR A 218 33.08 14.19 -31.71
C THR A 218 33.40 15.23 -32.81
N LEU A 219 33.01 16.49 -32.61
CA LEU A 219 33.20 17.60 -33.55
C LEU A 219 34.19 18.67 -33.04
N ASN A 220 34.76 18.46 -31.85
CA ASN A 220 35.88 19.20 -31.27
C ASN A 220 37.07 18.26 -31.15
#